data_AF-A0A951TKX5-F1
#
_entry.id   AF-A0A951TKX5-F1
#
_cell.length_a   1.000
_cell.length_b   1.000
_cell.length_c   1.000
_cell.angle_alpha   90.00
_cell.angle_beta   90.00
_cell.angle_gamma   90.00
#
_symmetry.space_group_name_H-M   'P 1'
#
loop_
_entity.id
_entity.type
_entity.pdbx_description
1 polymer ?
#
loop_
_entity_poly.entity_id
_entity_poly.type
_entity_poly.pdbx_seq_one_letter_code
_entity_poly.pdbx_strand_id
1 'polypeptide(L)'
;QEIKELAAQCVARASGFDGSTGLSMTAVLDDAGYWLNKLWPLLTWPPPKSLQVPEPEPDDSQWAIVELMGHTKMAGRVSEETKFGTVMGRIDIPKGDAFVTTYFSGGSVYRVTPCDEKSARDVAEYGYVRRVPSALPPSQEDEEEYENPFADD
;
A
#
# COMPACT_ATOMS: atom_id res chain seq x y z
N GLN A 1 34.74 22.95 -9.61
CA GLN A 1 35.76 22.45 -10.57
C GLN A 1 36.65 21.39 -9.91
N GLU A 2 37.03 21.57 -8.64
CA GLU A 2 37.76 20.59 -7.80
C GLU A 2 37.30 19.12 -7.90
N ILE A 3 35.99 18.84 -7.83
CA ILE A 3 35.49 17.45 -7.85
C ILE A 3 35.79 16.74 -9.17
N LYS A 4 35.81 17.47 -10.30
CA LYS A 4 36.11 16.92 -11.62
C LYS A 4 37.61 16.60 -11.77
N GLU A 5 38.47 17.44 -11.19
CA GLU A 5 39.91 17.19 -11.14
C GLU A 5 40.26 16.01 -10.22
N LEU A 6 39.61 15.91 -9.06
CA LEU A 6 39.78 14.78 -8.14
C LEU A 6 39.36 13.44 -8.78
N ALA A 7 38.23 13.42 -9.49
CA ALA A 7 37.79 12.22 -10.21
C ALA A 7 38.76 11.83 -11.34
N ALA A 8 39.29 12.79 -12.09
CA ALA A 8 40.28 12.54 -13.14
C ALA A 8 41.62 12.03 -12.57
N GLN A 9 42.05 12.55 -11.42
CA GLN A 9 43.25 12.09 -10.71
C GLN A 9 43.09 10.66 -10.16
N CYS A 10 41.91 10.30 -9.64
CA CYS A 10 41.61 8.94 -9.19
C CYS A 10 41.68 7.93 -10.36
N VAL A 11 41.10 8.28 -11.51
CA VAL A 11 41.16 7.43 -12.72
C VAL A 11 42.59 7.29 -13.23
N ALA A 12 43.35 8.39 -13.30
CA ALA A 12 44.75 8.36 -13.73
C ALA A 12 45.63 7.48 -12.81
N ARG A 13 45.38 7.52 -11.50
CA ARG A 13 46.10 6.72 -10.49
C ARG A 13 45.75 5.23 -10.57
N ALA A 14 44.50 4.89 -10.89
CA ALA A 14 44.08 3.50 -11.15
C ALA A 14 44.70 2.93 -12.44
N SER A 15 44.89 3.77 -13.47
CA SER A 15 45.53 3.37 -14.73
C SER A 15 47.07 3.31 -14.70
N GLY A 16 47.71 3.85 -13.65
CA GLY A 16 49.17 3.90 -13.48
C GLY A 16 49.76 2.85 -12.54
N PHE A 17 49.01 1.80 -12.19
CA PHE A 17 49.46 0.76 -11.26
C PHE A 17 50.50 -0.15 -11.91
N ASP A 18 51.77 0.04 -11.59
CA ASP A 18 52.92 -0.73 -12.10
C ASP A 18 53.25 -1.99 -11.28
N GLY A 19 52.36 -2.41 -10.38
CA GLY A 19 52.48 -3.66 -9.64
C GLY A 19 53.60 -3.71 -8.59
N SER A 20 54.27 -2.59 -8.29
CA SER A 20 55.43 -2.60 -7.38
C SER A 20 55.09 -2.43 -5.89
N THR A 21 53.83 -2.18 -5.54
CA THR A 21 53.39 -2.06 -4.14
C THR A 21 52.57 -3.30 -3.79
N GLY A 22 53.01 -4.08 -2.80
CA GLY A 22 52.47 -5.39 -2.40
C GLY A 22 51.06 -5.37 -1.81
N LEU A 23 50.15 -4.60 -2.39
CA LEU A 23 48.72 -4.63 -2.12
C LEU A 23 48.08 -5.66 -3.05
N SER A 24 47.34 -6.61 -2.47
CA SER A 24 46.56 -7.60 -3.21
C SER A 24 45.64 -6.89 -4.20
N MET A 25 45.54 -7.41 -5.43
CA MET A 25 44.66 -6.89 -6.49
C MET A 25 43.20 -6.75 -6.02
N THR A 26 42.77 -7.54 -5.03
CA THR A 26 41.44 -7.44 -4.40
C THR A 26 41.25 -6.15 -3.58
N ALA A 27 42.27 -5.66 -2.88
CA ALA A 27 42.16 -4.45 -2.06
C ALA A 27 42.06 -3.18 -2.93
N VAL A 28 42.72 -3.18 -4.10
CA VAL A 28 42.61 -2.09 -5.08
C VAL A 28 41.23 -2.09 -5.76
N LEU A 29 40.67 -3.27 -6.02
CA LEU A 29 39.34 -3.43 -6.60
C LEU A 29 38.21 -3.07 -5.61
N ASP A 30 38.37 -3.37 -4.32
CA ASP A 30 37.41 -3.00 -3.27
C ASP A 30 37.40 -1.48 -3.01
N ASP A 31 38.56 -0.82 -2.98
CA ASP A 31 38.65 0.63 -2.78
C ASP A 31 38.15 1.38 -4.05
N ALA A 32 38.54 0.92 -5.24
CA ALA A 32 38.02 1.46 -6.50
C ALA A 32 36.50 1.24 -6.62
N GLY A 33 35.98 0.09 -6.19
CA GLY A 33 34.55 -0.22 -6.16
C GLY A 33 33.78 0.68 -5.18
N TYR A 34 34.34 0.94 -4.00
CA TYR A 34 33.76 1.87 -3.02
C TYR A 34 33.66 3.29 -3.56
N TRP A 35 34.75 3.82 -4.15
CA TRP A 35 34.75 5.17 -4.72
C TRP A 35 33.90 5.28 -5.99
N LEU A 36 33.86 4.25 -6.85
CA LEU A 36 32.96 4.20 -8.00
C LEU A 36 31.50 4.24 -7.56
N ASN A 37 31.08 3.41 -6.59
CA ASN A 37 29.68 3.37 -6.16
C ASN A 37 29.24 4.67 -5.46
N LYS A 38 30.18 5.34 -4.76
CA LYS A 38 29.93 6.59 -4.05
C LYS A 38 29.94 7.83 -4.95
N LEU A 39 30.70 7.82 -6.05
CA LEU A 39 30.82 8.94 -6.99
C LEU A 39 30.03 8.76 -8.29
N TRP A 40 29.58 7.53 -8.62
CA TRP A 40 28.74 7.24 -9.80
C TRP A 40 27.47 8.11 -9.88
N PRO A 41 26.75 8.41 -8.79
CA PRO A 41 25.58 9.28 -8.83
C PRO A 41 25.92 10.75 -9.16
N LEU A 42 27.15 11.18 -8.88
CA LEU A 42 27.62 12.55 -9.12
C LEU A 42 28.25 12.72 -10.51
N LEU A 43 28.79 11.65 -11.08
CA LEU A 43 29.43 11.66 -12.40
C LEU A 43 28.42 11.53 -13.55
N THR A 44 27.25 10.93 -13.29
CA THR A 44 26.22 10.63 -14.30
C THR A 44 24.92 11.42 -14.10
N TRP A 45 24.99 12.56 -13.42
CA TRP A 45 23.87 13.50 -13.34
C TRP A 45 23.74 14.32 -14.63
N PRO A 46 22.56 14.41 -15.27
CA PRO A 46 21.25 13.88 -14.85
C PRO A 46 21.12 12.37 -15.11
N PRO A 47 20.38 11.62 -14.27
CA PRO A 47 20.23 10.18 -14.39
C PRO A 47 19.74 9.81 -15.80
N PRO A 48 20.27 8.75 -16.43
CA PRO A 48 19.77 8.29 -17.72
C PRO A 48 18.27 7.98 -17.60
N LYS A 49 17.48 8.61 -18.46
CA LYS A 49 16.01 8.67 -18.42
C LYS A 49 15.28 7.32 -18.55
N SER A 50 16.01 6.19 -18.62
CA SER A 50 15.45 4.92 -19.09
C SER A 50 15.99 3.67 -18.41
N LEU A 51 16.42 3.75 -17.14
CA LEU A 51 16.35 2.57 -16.26
C LEU A 51 15.00 2.60 -15.53
N GLN A 52 13.93 2.55 -16.31
CA GLN A 52 12.61 2.20 -15.80
C GLN A 52 12.68 0.71 -15.50
N VAL A 53 13.02 0.36 -14.25
CA VAL A 53 12.53 -0.92 -13.70
C VAL A 53 11.02 -0.89 -13.99
N PRO A 54 10.45 -1.90 -14.68
CA PRO A 54 9.01 -1.92 -14.85
C PRO A 54 8.42 -1.86 -13.44
N GLU A 55 7.86 -0.70 -13.09
CA GLU A 55 7.12 -0.55 -11.86
C GLU A 55 6.05 -1.65 -11.91
N PRO A 56 5.94 -2.49 -10.86
CA PRO A 56 4.91 -3.51 -10.86
C PRO A 56 3.58 -2.79 -11.14
N GLU A 57 2.91 -3.19 -12.21
CA GLU A 57 1.62 -2.65 -12.60
C GLU A 57 0.73 -2.62 -11.34
N PRO A 58 0.16 -1.46 -10.98
CA PRO A 58 -0.51 -1.27 -9.71
C PRO A 58 -1.71 -2.20 -9.51
N ASP A 59 -1.52 -3.36 -8.89
CA ASP A 59 -2.57 -4.16 -8.25
C ASP A 59 -2.81 -3.60 -6.84
N ASP A 60 -3.19 -2.33 -6.78
CA ASP A 60 -2.89 -1.41 -5.65
C ASP A 60 -3.77 -1.53 -4.41
N SER A 61 -4.65 -2.53 -4.32
CA SER A 61 -5.46 -2.64 -3.11
C SER A 61 -4.66 -3.31 -1.99
N GLN A 62 -3.93 -2.50 -1.23
CA GLN A 62 -3.20 -2.92 -0.03
C GLN A 62 -4.16 -3.67 0.91
N TRP A 63 -3.77 -4.87 1.35
CA TRP A 63 -4.50 -5.59 2.37
C TRP A 63 -4.28 -4.95 3.74
N ALA A 64 -5.37 -4.63 4.42
CA ALA A 64 -5.30 -4.06 5.75
C ALA A 64 -6.52 -4.43 6.60
N ILE A 65 -6.32 -4.37 7.91
CA ILE A 65 -7.38 -4.36 8.91
C ILE A 65 -7.67 -2.90 9.24
N VAL A 66 -8.91 -2.47 9.02
CA VAL A 66 -9.38 -1.12 9.29
C VAL A 66 -10.33 -1.17 10.48
N GLU A 67 -10.01 -0.37 11.50
CA GLU A 67 -10.86 -0.17 12.67
C GLU A 67 -11.52 1.20 12.56
N LEU A 68 -12.84 1.23 12.50
CA LEU A 68 -13.63 2.44 12.50
C LEU A 68 -14.11 2.75 13.92
N MET A 69 -13.76 3.95 14.38
CA MET A 69 -14.16 4.51 15.68
C MET A 69 -13.92 3.57 16.88
N GLY A 70 -12.98 2.63 16.77
CA GLY A 70 -12.67 1.65 17.82
C GLY A 70 -13.74 0.57 18.07
N HIS A 71 -14.82 0.52 17.28
CA HIS A 71 -15.94 -0.41 17.49
C HIS A 71 -16.16 -1.37 16.32
N THR A 72 -15.97 -0.89 15.08
CA THR A 72 -16.18 -1.70 13.89
C THR A 72 -14.84 -2.10 13.31
N LYS A 73 -14.58 -3.40 13.21
CA LYS A 73 -13.37 -3.95 12.60
C LYS A 73 -13.74 -4.60 11.27
N MET A 74 -13.03 -4.21 10.22
CA MET A 74 -13.16 -4.78 8.88
C MET A 74 -11.76 -5.13 8.37
N ALA A 75 -11.66 -6.15 7.54
CA ALA A 75 -10.41 -6.53 6.92
C ALA A 75 -10.63 -6.85 5.46
N GLY A 76 -9.71 -6.43 4.61
CA GLY A 76 -9.90 -6.55 3.17
C GLY A 76 -8.90 -5.75 2.37
N ARG A 77 -9.17 -5.67 1.08
CA ARG A 77 -8.44 -4.86 0.11
C ARG A 77 -8.88 -3.41 0.24
N VAL A 78 -7.96 -2.50 0.56
CA VAL A 78 -8.25 -1.09 0.82
C VAL A 78 -7.79 -0.22 -0.34
N SER A 79 -8.64 0.72 -0.73
CA SER A 79 -8.33 1.75 -1.73
C SER A 79 -9.00 3.08 -1.35
N GLU A 80 -8.53 4.17 -1.94
CA GLU A 80 -9.15 5.49 -1.80
C GLU A 80 -9.95 5.81 -3.07
N GLU A 81 -11.20 6.25 -2.91
CA GLU A 81 -12.07 6.65 -4.01
C GLU A 81 -12.81 7.95 -3.69
N THR A 82 -13.04 8.79 -4.69
CA THR A 82 -13.92 9.96 -4.54
C THR A 82 -15.37 9.56 -4.81
N LYS A 83 -16.26 9.73 -3.82
CA LYS A 83 -17.70 9.50 -3.93
C LYS A 83 -18.46 10.66 -3.28
N PHE A 84 -19.60 11.04 -3.87
CA PHE A 84 -20.47 12.11 -3.32
C PHE A 84 -19.75 13.44 -3.05
N GLY A 85 -18.71 13.75 -3.84
CA GLY A 85 -17.91 14.98 -3.68
C GLY A 85 -16.89 14.95 -2.54
N THR A 86 -16.68 13.80 -1.89
CA THR A 86 -15.66 13.63 -0.84
C THR A 86 -14.77 12.43 -1.12
N VAL A 87 -13.53 12.47 -0.63
CA VAL A 87 -12.65 11.29 -0.61
C VAL A 87 -13.18 10.33 0.45
N MET A 88 -13.34 9.07 0.07
CA MET A 88 -13.79 7.97 0.92
C MET A 88 -12.79 6.81 0.86
N GLY A 89 -12.66 6.10 1.97
CA GLY A 89 -12.00 4.81 1.96
C GLY A 89 -12.97 3.75 1.44
N ARG A 90 -12.51 2.94 0.49
CA ARG A 90 -13.18 1.73 0.02
C ARG A 90 -12.47 0.53 0.62
N ILE A 91 -13.24 -0.40 1.17
CA ILE A 91 -12.72 -1.71 1.58
C ILE A 91 -13.54 -2.82 0.92
N ASP A 92 -12.84 -3.69 0.19
CA ASP A 92 -13.41 -4.90 -0.40
C ASP A 92 -13.13 -6.08 0.54
N ILE A 93 -14.17 -6.50 1.25
CA ILE A 93 -14.07 -7.52 2.30
C ILE A 93 -14.30 -8.90 1.67
N PRO A 94 -13.37 -9.85 1.81
CA PRO A 94 -13.53 -11.19 1.23
C PRO A 94 -14.65 -11.97 1.92
N LYS A 95 -15.47 -12.66 1.12
CA LYS A 95 -16.52 -13.60 1.55
C LYS A 95 -16.44 -14.84 0.67
N GLY A 96 -15.60 -15.79 1.08
CA GLY A 96 -15.21 -16.92 0.22
C GLY A 96 -14.44 -16.41 -1.01
N ASP A 97 -14.94 -16.75 -2.19
CA ASP A 97 -14.37 -16.30 -3.48
C ASP A 97 -14.92 -14.94 -3.94
N ALA A 98 -15.94 -14.40 -3.26
CA ALA A 98 -16.55 -13.12 -3.60
C ALA A 98 -16.04 -11.99 -2.68
N PHE A 99 -16.30 -10.74 -3.08
CA PHE A 99 -16.00 -9.56 -2.27
C PHE A 99 -17.27 -8.75 -2.01
N VAL A 100 -17.35 -8.18 -0.80
CA VAL A 100 -18.38 -7.21 -0.44
C VAL A 100 -17.72 -5.86 -0.19
N THR A 101 -18.03 -4.90 -1.04
CA THR A 101 -17.49 -3.53 -0.95
C THR A 101 -18.23 -2.73 0.13
N THR A 102 -17.48 -2.03 0.96
CA THR A 102 -18.01 -1.03 1.90
C THR A 102 -17.21 0.26 1.78
N TYR A 103 -17.91 1.40 1.84
CA TYR A 103 -17.27 2.71 1.88
C TYR A 103 -17.32 3.28 3.30
N PHE A 104 -16.27 3.97 3.71
CA PHE A 104 -16.17 4.66 4.99
C PHE A 104 -15.53 6.04 4.81
N SER A 105 -15.83 6.98 5.70
CA SER A 105 -15.19 8.29 5.66
C SER A 105 -13.79 8.22 6.30
N GLY A 106 -12.83 8.98 5.77
CA GLY A 106 -11.49 9.06 6.36
C GLY A 106 -11.50 9.50 7.83
N GLY A 107 -12.42 10.39 8.21
CA GLY A 107 -12.59 10.84 9.60
C GLY A 107 -13.12 9.77 10.57
N SER A 108 -13.67 8.65 10.06
CA SER A 108 -14.14 7.52 10.88
C SER A 108 -13.03 6.50 11.19
N VAL A 109 -11.85 6.65 10.59
CA VAL A 109 -10.73 5.71 10.77
C VAL A 109 -10.06 5.94 12.11
N TYR A 110 -10.08 4.92 12.96
CA TYR A 110 -9.33 4.91 14.21
C TYR A 110 -7.93 4.33 14.04
N ARG A 111 -7.82 3.21 13.33
CA ARG A 111 -6.54 2.53 13.09
C ARG A 111 -6.58 1.76 11.77
N VAL A 112 -5.48 1.80 11.02
CA VAL A 112 -5.23 0.94 9.87
C VAL A 112 -4.01 0.09 10.19
N THR A 113 -4.12 -1.22 10.03
CA THR A 113 -3.02 -2.16 10.21
C THR A 113 -2.80 -2.89 8.88
N PRO A 114 -1.79 -2.48 8.10
CA PRO A 114 -1.34 -3.24 6.94
C PRO A 114 -1.04 -4.68 7.33
N CYS A 115 -1.53 -5.62 6.54
CA CYS A 115 -1.35 -7.05 6.79
C CYS A 115 -1.30 -7.82 5.47
N ASP A 116 -0.94 -9.09 5.54
CA ASP A 116 -1.02 -10.01 4.41
C ASP A 116 -2.46 -10.47 4.15
N GLU A 117 -2.70 -11.00 2.95
CA GLU A 117 -4.02 -11.49 2.52
C GLU A 117 -4.59 -12.56 3.48
N LYS A 118 -3.75 -13.48 3.96
CA LYS A 118 -4.19 -14.57 4.84
C LYS A 118 -4.73 -14.00 6.14
N SER A 119 -3.98 -13.13 6.81
CA SER A 119 -4.44 -12.47 8.04
C SER A 119 -5.72 -11.66 7.83
N ALA A 120 -5.85 -10.97 6.69
CA ALA A 120 -7.05 -10.20 6.39
C ALA A 120 -8.29 -11.10 6.19
N ARG A 121 -8.13 -12.24 5.51
CA ARG A 121 -9.21 -13.22 5.31
C ARG A 121 -9.65 -13.86 6.62
N ASP A 122 -8.68 -14.24 7.46
CA ASP A 122 -8.97 -14.78 8.80
C ASP A 122 -9.80 -13.77 9.60
N VAL A 123 -9.36 -12.50 9.67
CA VAL A 123 -10.09 -11.45 10.40
C VAL A 123 -11.44 -11.14 9.77
N ALA A 124 -11.57 -11.17 8.45
CA ALA A 124 -12.83 -10.96 7.75
C ALA A 124 -13.87 -12.04 8.11
N GLU A 125 -13.45 -13.29 8.25
CA GLU A 125 -14.33 -14.40 8.65
C GLU A 125 -14.88 -14.20 10.07
N TYR A 126 -14.03 -13.83 11.04
CA TYR A 126 -14.44 -13.60 12.42
C TYR A 126 -15.19 -12.27 12.65
N GLY A 127 -14.82 -11.22 11.91
CA GLY A 127 -15.28 -9.84 12.14
C GLY A 127 -16.63 -9.51 11.49
N TYR A 128 -17.12 -10.34 10.56
CA TYR A 128 -18.34 -10.06 9.79
C TYR A 128 -19.65 -10.31 10.56
N VAL A 129 -19.57 -10.70 11.82
CA VAL A 129 -20.76 -11.00 12.63
C VAL A 129 -21.50 -9.70 12.89
N ARG A 130 -22.57 -9.48 12.09
CA ARG A 130 -23.66 -8.49 12.24
C ARG A 130 -23.62 -7.31 11.26
N ARG A 131 -23.84 -7.59 9.97
CA ARG A 131 -24.65 -6.69 9.14
C ARG A 131 -25.95 -7.36 8.76
N VAL A 132 -27.04 -6.63 8.99
CA VAL A 132 -28.39 -6.95 8.51
C VAL A 132 -28.31 -7.21 7.00
N PRO A 133 -29.03 -8.22 6.46
CA PRO A 133 -29.14 -8.40 5.02
C PRO A 133 -29.53 -7.06 4.36
N SER A 134 -28.90 -6.73 3.23
CA SER A 134 -29.23 -5.52 2.45
C SER A 134 -30.68 -5.53 1.93
N ALA A 135 -31.31 -6.70 1.91
CA ALA A 135 -32.74 -6.82 1.67
C ALA A 135 -33.46 -6.66 3.01
N LEU A 136 -34.38 -5.69 3.07
CA LEU A 136 -35.44 -5.74 4.08
C LEU A 136 -36.07 -7.13 4.01
N PRO A 137 -36.33 -7.78 5.16
CA PRO A 137 -37.23 -8.93 5.12
C PRO A 137 -38.49 -8.51 4.37
N PRO A 138 -39.11 -9.39 3.57
CA PRO A 138 -40.40 -9.07 2.96
C PRO A 138 -41.29 -8.51 4.07
N SER A 139 -42.00 -7.41 3.78
CA SER A 139 -43.04 -6.94 4.71
C SER A 139 -43.89 -8.15 5.03
N GLN A 140 -43.92 -8.53 6.31
CA GLN A 140 -44.99 -9.40 6.74
C GLN A 140 -46.21 -8.50 6.59
N GLU A 141 -46.96 -8.71 5.52
CA GLU A 141 -48.33 -8.23 5.39
C GLU A 141 -49.13 -9.03 6.41
N ASP A 142 -48.88 -8.77 7.69
CA ASP A 142 -49.80 -9.13 8.73
C ASP A 142 -50.94 -8.15 8.49
N GLU A 143 -51.96 -8.60 7.74
CA GLU A 143 -53.28 -7.98 7.65
C GLU A 143 -53.96 -8.04 9.04
N GLU A 144 -53.25 -7.63 10.10
CA GLU A 144 -53.89 -7.20 11.33
C GLU A 144 -54.68 -5.96 10.95
N GLU A 145 -55.95 -6.20 10.63
CA GLU A 145 -56.99 -5.21 10.52
C GLU A 145 -56.87 -4.29 11.73
N TYR A 146 -56.22 -3.14 11.52
CA TYR A 146 -56.08 -2.10 12.52
C TYR A 146 -57.49 -1.58 12.79
N GLU A 147 -58.15 -2.19 13.76
CA GLU A 147 -59.46 -1.80 14.21
C GLU A 147 -59.31 -0.43 14.88
N ASN A 148 -59.63 0.62 14.13
CA ASN A 148 -59.49 2.00 14.59
C ASN A 148 -60.51 2.25 15.71
N PRO A 149 -60.08 2.40 16.99
CA PRO A 149 -61.01 2.53 18.12
C PRO A 149 -61.73 3.89 18.16
N PHE A 150 -61.45 4.77 17.20
CA PHE A 150 -62.07 6.08 17.03
C PHE A 150 -62.99 6.15 15.80
N ALA A 151 -63.34 5.02 15.18
CA ALA A 151 -64.22 5.00 14.00
C ALA A 151 -65.69 5.32 14.33
N ASP A 152 -66.07 5.36 15.62
CA ASP A 152 -67.47 5.45 16.08
C ASP A 152 -67.89 6.82 16.69
N ASP A 153 -67.09 7.89 16.58
CA ASP A 153 -67.44 9.25 17.06
C ASP A 153 -67.71 10.28 15.94
#